data_AF-R9LKX3-F1
#
_entry.id   AF-R9LKX3-F1
#
_cell.length_a   1.000
_cell.length_b   1.000
_cell.length_c   1.000
_cell.angle_alpha   90.00
_cell.angle_beta   90.00
_cell.angle_gamma   90.00
#
_symmetry.space_group_name_H-M   'P 1'
#
loop_
_entity.id
_entity.type
_entity.pdbx_description
1 polymer ?
#
loop_
_entity_poly.entity_id
_entity_poly.type
_entity_poly.pdbx_seq_one_letter_code
_entity_poly.pdbx_strand_id
1 'polypeptide(L)'
;MFDAARWAENCYFIKTNEEGYADKSIAEIATEMFSYCDGFTMSAKKDGHANMGGMRAFRDKGCFWRKFSDFNEDGTVKNDIGVLIKNLYS
;
A
#
# COMPACT_ATOMS: atom_id res chain seq x y z
N MET A 1 6.85 -7.71 2.74
CA MET A 1 7.08 -6.72 1.66
C MET A 1 6.42 -7.26 0.41
N PHE A 2 5.53 -6.51 -0.23
CA PHE A 2 4.77 -6.94 -1.41
C PHE A 2 5.27 -6.26 -2.69
N ASP A 3 5.43 -7.01 -3.78
CA ASP A 3 5.65 -6.43 -5.11
C ASP A 3 4.30 -6.20 -5.78
N ALA A 4 3.91 -4.93 -5.86
CA ALA A 4 2.63 -4.48 -6.38
C ALA A 4 2.72 -4.02 -7.84
N ALA A 5 3.67 -4.49 -8.64
CA ALA A 5 3.72 -4.09 -10.07
C ALA A 5 2.43 -4.47 -10.82
N ARG A 6 1.81 -5.61 -10.51
CA ARG A 6 0.59 -6.12 -11.18
C ARG A 6 -0.56 -6.41 -10.20
N TRP A 7 -0.78 -5.50 -9.26
CA TRP A 7 -1.74 -5.70 -8.18
C TRP A 7 -3.20 -5.76 -8.67
N ALA A 8 -3.56 -4.97 -9.69
CA ALA A 8 -4.93 -4.90 -10.21
C ALA A 8 -5.27 -6.14 -11.05
N GLU A 9 -4.33 -6.64 -11.86
CA GLU A 9 -4.47 -7.93 -12.55
C GLU A 9 -4.67 -9.08 -11.53
N ASN A 10 -3.90 -9.07 -10.43
CA ASN A 10 -4.07 -10.07 -9.37
C ASN A 10 -5.45 -9.99 -8.70
N CYS A 11 -5.95 -8.77 -8.42
CA CYS A 11 -7.31 -8.59 -7.92
C CYS A 11 -8.38 -9.10 -8.89
N TYR A 12 -8.17 -8.94 -10.20
CA TYR A 12 -9.08 -9.47 -11.20
C TYR A 12 -9.13 -11.00 -11.14
N PHE A 13 -7.98 -11.68 -11.04
CA PHE A 13 -7.96 -13.13 -10.89
C PHE A 13 -8.64 -13.61 -9.61
N ILE A 14 -8.45 -12.91 -8.48
CA ILE A 14 -9.18 -13.21 -7.24
C ILE A 14 -10.69 -13.08 -7.47
N LYS A 15 -11.13 -11.98 -8.09
CA LYS A 15 -12.55 -11.74 -8.38
C LYS A 15 -13.17 -12.84 -9.26
N THR A 16 -12.45 -13.34 -10.26
CA THR A 16 -12.99 -14.31 -11.22
C THR A 16 -12.86 -15.76 -10.78
N ASN A 17 -11.86 -16.08 -9.95
CA ASN A 17 -11.47 -17.47 -9.69
C ASN A 17 -11.64 -17.89 -8.22
N GLU A 18 -11.81 -16.95 -7.28
CA GLU A 18 -11.94 -17.25 -5.85
C GLU A 18 -13.40 -17.16 -5.41
N GLU A 19 -13.89 -18.22 -4.77
CA GLU A 19 -15.24 -18.26 -4.22
C GLU A 19 -15.44 -17.19 -3.15
N GLY A 20 -16.58 -16.50 -3.18
CA GLY A 20 -16.88 -15.40 -2.24
C GLY A 20 -16.35 -14.02 -2.66
N TYR A 21 -15.65 -13.91 -3.79
CA TYR A 21 -15.12 -12.64 -4.31
C TYR A 21 -15.82 -12.10 -5.56
N ALA A 22 -16.72 -12.89 -6.17
CA ALA A 22 -17.42 -12.54 -7.40
C ALA A 22 -18.16 -11.19 -7.32
N ASP A 23 -18.72 -10.84 -6.15
CA ASP A 23 -19.46 -9.58 -5.94
C ASP A 23 -18.60 -8.43 -5.41
N LYS A 24 -17.40 -8.71 -4.89
CA LYS A 24 -16.47 -7.67 -4.39
C LYS A 24 -15.90 -6.85 -5.55
N SER A 25 -15.78 -5.55 -5.38
CA SER A 25 -15.07 -4.68 -6.31
C SER A 25 -13.55 -4.92 -6.27
N ILE A 26 -12.85 -4.57 -7.35
CA ILE A 26 -11.37 -4.63 -7.39
C ILE A 26 -10.75 -3.81 -6.26
N ALA A 27 -11.37 -2.69 -5.86
CA ALA A 27 -10.90 -1.83 -4.79
C ALA A 27 -11.02 -2.49 -3.41
N GLU A 28 -12.12 -3.22 -3.14
CA GLU A 28 -12.28 -3.99 -1.91
C GLU A 28 -11.26 -5.12 -1.82
N ILE A 29 -11.07 -5.86 -2.92
CA ILE A 29 -10.07 -6.93 -3.01
C ILE A 29 -8.66 -6.39 -2.79
N ALA A 30 -8.34 -5.25 -3.42
CA ALA A 30 -7.04 -4.61 -3.22
C ALA A 30 -6.84 -4.17 -1.77
N THR A 31 -7.85 -3.54 -1.17
CA THR A 31 -7.80 -3.10 0.24
C THR A 31 -7.50 -4.29 1.16
N GLU A 32 -8.19 -5.41 0.95
CA GLU A 32 -7.94 -6.65 1.69
C GLU A 32 -6.53 -7.21 1.42
N MET A 33 -6.14 -7.34 0.15
CA MET A 33 -4.82 -7.85 -0.25
C MET A 33 -3.67 -7.03 0.36
N PHE A 34 -3.74 -5.70 0.32
CA PHE A 34 -2.73 -4.82 0.92
C PHE A 34 -2.78 -4.84 2.45
N SER A 35 -3.90 -5.22 3.08
CA SER A 35 -4.02 -5.33 4.54
C SER A 35 -3.07 -6.38 5.13
N TYR A 36 -2.73 -7.41 4.34
CA TYR A 36 -1.85 -8.52 4.73
C TYR A 36 -0.35 -8.19 4.68
N CYS A 37 0.04 -6.98 4.26
CA CYS A 37 1.45 -6.60 4.13
C CYS A 37 1.80 -5.32 4.92
N ASP A 38 3.03 -5.22 5.43
CA ASP A 38 3.51 -4.00 6.13
C ASP A 38 4.06 -2.93 5.20
N GLY A 39 4.08 -3.20 3.90
CA GLY A 39 4.59 -2.29 2.89
C GLY A 39 4.77 -2.98 1.55
N PHE A 40 4.85 -2.16 0.50
CA PHE A 40 4.99 -2.62 -0.87
C PHE A 40 5.92 -1.74 -1.69
N THR A 41 6.39 -2.31 -2.80
CA THR A 41 7.03 -1.60 -3.91
C THR A 41 6.18 -1.75 -5.15
N MET A 42 6.02 -0.67 -5.92
CA MET A 42 5.25 -0.67 -7.15
C MET A 42 6.02 0.02 -8.26
N SER A 43 6.01 -0.55 -9.46
CA SER A 43 6.33 0.17 -10.69
C SER A 43 5.04 0.64 -11.33
N ALA A 44 4.86 1.96 -11.45
CA ALA A 44 3.63 2.54 -12.02
C ALA A 44 3.46 2.27 -13.52
N LYS A 45 4.49 1.67 -14.17
CA LYS A 45 4.52 1.35 -15.61
C LYS A 45 3.65 0.15 -16.04
N LYS A 46 2.93 -0.46 -15.11
CA LYS A 46 2.10 -1.65 -15.33
C LYS A 46 0.66 -1.25 -15.00
N ASP A 47 0.16 -1.70 -13.85
CA ASP A 47 -1.20 -1.42 -13.38
C ASP A 47 -1.37 0.02 -12.90
N GLY A 48 -0.28 0.77 -12.74
CA GLY A 48 -0.32 2.21 -12.51
C GLY A 48 -0.57 3.05 -13.78
N HIS A 49 -0.60 2.43 -14.97
CA HIS A 49 -0.86 3.07 -16.27
C HIS A 49 -0.07 4.38 -16.53
N ALA A 50 1.15 4.48 -16.01
CA ALA A 50 2.03 5.63 -16.20
C ALA A 50 3.25 5.27 -17.05
N ASN A 51 3.76 6.19 -17.87
CA ASN A 51 4.97 5.92 -18.68
C ASN A 51 6.26 5.83 -17.83
N MET A 52 6.25 6.39 -16.62
CA MET A 52 7.35 6.36 -15.67
C MET A 52 6.83 6.42 -14.23
N GLY A 53 7.67 6.07 -13.26
CA GLY A 53 7.39 6.23 -11.84
C GLY A 53 7.24 4.91 -11.07
N GLY A 54 7.25 5.04 -9.76
CA GLY A 54 7.10 3.94 -8.82
C GLY A 54 6.83 4.46 -7.42
N MET A 55 6.44 3.56 -6.54
CA MET A 55 6.11 3.88 -5.15
C MET A 55 6.74 2.86 -4.23
N ARG A 56 7.21 3.32 -3.07
CA ARG A 56 7.51 2.49 -1.93
C ARG A 56 6.69 3.04 -0.77
N ALA A 57 5.76 2.26 -0.27
CA ALA A 57 4.88 2.65 0.81
C ALA A 57 4.97 1.65 1.95
N PHE A 58 4.78 2.12 3.16
CA PHE A 58 4.83 1.33 4.37
C PHE A 58 3.58 1.59 5.20
N ARG A 59 3.23 0.64 6.06
CA ARG A 59 2.13 0.77 7.01
C ARG A 59 2.32 2.00 7.88
N ASP A 60 1.25 2.79 8.02
CA ASP A 60 1.23 3.96 8.89
C ASP A 60 1.64 3.57 10.32
N LYS A 61 2.57 4.35 10.89
CA LYS A 61 3.20 4.10 12.19
C LYS A 61 3.72 2.67 12.40
N GLY A 62 4.01 1.94 11.32
CA GLY A 62 4.48 0.57 11.33
C GLY A 62 5.94 0.41 11.71
N CYS A 63 6.51 -0.79 11.51
CA CYS A 63 7.89 -1.10 11.88
C CYS A 63 8.93 -0.18 11.22
N PHE A 64 8.73 0.18 9.95
CA PHE A 64 9.64 1.08 9.23
C PHE A 64 9.61 2.48 9.87
N TRP A 65 8.42 3.06 10.05
CA TRP A 65 8.24 4.35 10.69
C TRP A 65 8.85 4.38 12.09
N ARG A 66 8.53 3.40 12.95
CA ARG A 66 9.07 3.33 14.31
C ARG A 66 10.60 3.21 14.37
N LYS A 67 11.20 2.54 13.38
CA LYS A 67 12.65 2.28 13.36
C LYS A 67 13.46 3.48 12.87
N PHE A 68 12.88 4.31 12.01
CA PHE A 68 13.60 5.35 11.30
C PHE A 68 13.11 6.77 11.62
N SER A 69 12.01 6.92 12.37
CA SER A 69 11.60 8.20 12.97
C SER A 69 12.34 8.45 14.28
N ASP A 70 12.53 9.73 14.62
CA ASP A 70 13.10 10.14 15.90
C ASP A 70 11.99 10.55 16.88
N PHE A 71 12.19 10.24 18.16
CA PHE A 71 11.24 10.54 19.24
C PHE A 71 11.91 11.36 20.33
N ASN A 72 11.14 12.24 20.96
CA ASN A 72 11.54 12.94 22.18
C ASN A 72 11.42 12.00 23.40
N GLU A 73 11.98 12.39 24.54
CA GLU A 73 11.91 11.61 25.79
C GLU A 73 10.48 11.41 26.29
N ASP A 74 9.56 12.32 25.94
CA ASP A 74 8.13 12.25 26.27
C ASP A 74 7.32 11.36 25.30
N GLY A 75 7.97 10.74 24.31
CA GLY A 75 7.35 9.88 23.31
C GLY A 75 6.71 10.62 22.13
N THR A 76 6.77 11.95 22.08
CA THR A 76 6.32 12.72 20.90
C THR A 76 7.29 12.57 19.73
N VAL A 77 6.77 12.69 18.49
CA VAL A 77 7.58 12.57 17.27
C VAL A 77 8.44 13.81 17.11
N LYS A 78 9.75 13.64 17.08
CA LYS A 78 10.73 14.70 16.84
C LYS A 78 10.97 14.90 15.35
N ASN A 79 11.12 13.80 14.62
CA ASN A 79 11.35 13.78 13.18
C ASN A 79 10.50 12.69 12.54
N ASP A 80 9.59 13.09 11.66
CA ASP A 80 8.72 12.17 10.93
C ASP A 80 9.28 11.91 9.53
N ILE A 81 9.62 10.66 9.26
CA ILE A 81 10.08 10.22 7.93
C ILE A 81 8.92 9.90 6.98
N GLY A 82 7.69 9.81 7.51
CA GLY A 82 6.51 9.41 6.79
C GLY A 82 5.78 10.59 6.17
N VAL A 83 5.30 10.41 4.94
CA VAL A 83 4.29 11.29 4.35
C VAL A 83 3.02 10.48 4.18
N LEU A 84 1.95 10.88 4.87
CA LEU A 84 0.65 10.26 4.73
C LEU A 84 0.03 10.63 3.39
N ILE A 85 -0.18 9.62 2.55
CA ILE A 85 -0.94 9.75 1.29
C ILE A 85 -2.44 9.77 1.62
N LYS A 86 -2.90 10.81 2.34
CA LYS A 86 -4.32 10.98 2.71
C LYS A 86 -5.03 12.09 1.92
N ASN A 87 -4.33 12.83 1.08
CA ASN A 87 -4.86 13.99 0.35
C ASN A 87 -5.24 13.75 -1.13
N LEU A 88 -5.45 12.50 -1.56
CA LEU A 88 -5.75 12.21 -2.97
C LEU A 88 -7.20 11.81 -3.27
N TYR A 89 -8.06 11.76 -2.25
CA TYR A 89 -9.50 11.53 -2.40
C TYR A 89 -10.26 12.55 -1.56
N SER A 90 -10.32 13.79 -2.05
CA SER A 90 -11.28 14.83 -1.65
C SER A 90 -12.22 15.11 -2.80
#